data_AF-A0A2T1N6T8-F1
#
_entry.id   AF-A0A2T1N6T8-F1
#
_cell.length_a   1.000
_cell.length_b   1.000
_cell.length_c   1.000
_cell.angle_alpha   90.00
_cell.angle_beta   90.00
_cell.angle_gamma   90.00
#
_symmetry.space_group_name_H-M   'P 1'
#
loop_
_entity.id
_entity.type
_entity.pdbx_description
1 polymer ?
#
loop_
_entity_poly.entity_id
_entity_poly.type
_entity_poly.pdbx_seq_one_letter_code
_entity_poly.pdbx_strand_id
1 'polypeptide(L)' 'MQLKFTTDGGQIVFETSNYQNDWNGTSTNKKIILNKNGKLPIGTYFYFLNLPNENKKYSGWIYINY' A
#
# COMPACT_ATOMS: atom_id res chain seq x y z
N MET A 1 0.28 -6.49 -12.78
CA MET A 1 0.34 -5.22 -12.01
C MET A 1 1.03 -5.47 -10.68
N GLN A 2 1.91 -4.59 -10.20
CA GLN A 2 2.54 -4.72 -8.88
C GLN A 2 2.24 -3.45 -8.07
N LEU A 3 1.85 -3.60 -6.82
CA LEU A 3 1.55 -2.48 -5.92
C LEU A 3 2.36 -2.61 -4.64
N LYS A 4 2.91 -1.49 -4.19
CA LYS A 4 3.63 -1.36 -2.93
C LYS A 4 3.16 -0.10 -2.21
N PHE A 5 2.85 -0.20 -0.93
CA PHE A 5 2.65 0.96 -0.05
C PHE A 5 3.76 1.07 0.99
N THR A 6 4.17 2.30 1.28
CA THR A 6 5.13 2.63 2.32
C THR A 6 4.63 3.73 3.25
N THR A 7 5.15 3.76 4.47
CA THR A 7 5.07 4.95 5.34
C THR A 7 5.96 6.08 4.81
N ASP A 8 5.86 7.26 5.42
CA ASP A 8 6.77 8.38 5.24
C ASP A 8 8.24 8.02 5.54
N GLY A 9 8.47 7.17 6.54
CA GLY A 9 9.79 6.60 6.85
C GLY A 9 10.27 5.51 5.88
N GLY A 10 9.53 5.23 4.80
CA GLY A 10 9.91 4.24 3.79
C GLY A 10 9.66 2.78 4.19
N GLN A 11 8.97 2.53 5.31
CA GLN A 11 8.64 1.17 5.74
C GLN A 11 7.56 0.59 4.83
N ILE A 12 7.84 -0.56 4.19
CA ILE A 12 6.84 -1.27 3.38
C ILE A 12 5.76 -1.82 4.30
N VAL A 13 4.52 -1.42 4.07
CA VAL A 13 3.35 -1.87 4.82
C VAL A 13 2.50 -2.85 4.02
N PHE A 14 2.50 -2.71 2.70
CA PHE A 14 1.78 -3.60 1.81
C PHE A 14 2.59 -3.79 0.54
N GLU A 15 2.61 -5.01 0.03
CA GLU A 15 3.19 -5.35 -1.25
C GLU A 15 2.46 -6.55 -1.82
N THR A 16 2.10 -6.45 -3.10
CA THR A 16 1.48 -7.55 -3.82
C THR A 16 1.92 -7.58 -5.28
N SER A 17 2.05 -8.80 -5.79
CA SER A 17 2.20 -9.07 -7.22
C SER A 17 0.84 -9.45 -7.79
N ASN A 18 0.63 -9.11 -9.06
CA ASN A 18 -0.67 -9.26 -9.72
C ASN A 18 -1.82 -8.58 -8.97
N TYR A 19 -1.62 -7.33 -8.53
CA TYR A 19 -2.66 -6.53 -7.86
C TYR A 19 -3.96 -6.50 -8.68
N GLN A 20 -5.12 -6.54 -8.02
CA GLN A 20 -6.44 -6.62 -8.65
C GLN A 20 -7.32 -5.39 -8.36
N ASN A 21 -6.75 -4.27 -7.90
CA ASN A 21 -7.50 -3.08 -7.47
C ASN A 21 -8.42 -3.33 -6.26
N ASP A 22 -8.00 -4.21 -5.35
CA ASP A 22 -8.79 -4.76 -4.24
C ASP A 22 -8.25 -4.39 -2.85
N TRP A 23 -7.23 -3.54 -2.77
CA TRP A 23 -6.61 -3.20 -1.49
C TRP A 23 -7.53 -2.31 -0.65
N ASN A 24 -7.72 -2.69 0.61
CA ASN A 24 -8.73 -2.13 1.51
C ASN A 24 -8.13 -1.55 2.81
N GLY A 25 -6.84 -1.17 2.78
CA GLY A 25 -6.13 -0.61 3.93
C GLY A 25 -5.52 -1.66 4.86
N THR A 26 -5.28 -2.87 4.37
CA THR A 26 -4.62 -3.96 5.12
C THR A 26 -3.11 -3.97 4.91
N SER A 27 -2.38 -4.62 5.83
CA SER A 27 -0.92 -4.79 5.77
C SER A 27 -0.57 -6.21 5.36
N THR A 28 0.42 -6.39 4.48
CA THR A 28 1.08 -7.70 4.30
C THR A 28 2.29 -7.86 5.22
N ASN A 29 2.74 -6.77 5.85
CA ASN A 29 3.85 -6.79 6.77
C ASN A 29 3.36 -7.06 8.21
N LYS A 30 3.70 -8.24 8.74
CA LYS A 30 3.32 -8.71 10.09
C LYS A 30 3.92 -7.88 11.23
N LYS A 31 4.92 -7.03 10.96
CA LYS A 31 5.55 -6.16 11.97
C LYS A 31 4.82 -4.81 12.12
N ILE A 32 3.84 -4.51 11.26
CA ILE A 32 3.09 -3.26 11.34
C ILE A 32 2.00 -3.38 12.41
N ILE A 33 1.96 -2.39 13.30
CA ILE A 33 0.89 -2.27 14.29
C ILE A 33 -0.39 -1.84 13.56
N LEU A 34 -1.41 -2.69 13.64
CA LEU A 34 -2.72 -2.47 13.04
C LEU A 34 -3.68 -1.92 14.08
N ASN A 35 -4.74 -1.26 13.62
CA ASN A 35 -5.85 -0.87 14.47
C ASN A 35 -6.66 -2.10 14.94
N LYS A 36 -7.68 -1.86 15.78
CA LYS A 36 -8.56 -2.92 16.31
C LYS A 36 -9.30 -3.74 15.24
N ASN A 37 -9.42 -3.20 14.02
CA ASN A 37 -10.08 -3.84 12.88
C ASN A 37 -9.08 -4.48 11.90
N GLY A 38 -7.79 -4.58 12.26
CA GLY A 38 -6.76 -5.16 11.40
C GLY A 38 -6.37 -4.30 10.19
N LYS A 39 -6.64 -2.98 10.25
CA LYS A 39 -6.26 -2.02 9.21
C LYS A 39 -5.05 -1.18 9.62
N LEU A 40 -4.41 -0.59 8.62
CA LEU A 40 -3.38 0.41 8.83
C LEU A 40 -3.94 1.61 9.63
N PRO A 41 -3.09 2.25 10.46
CA PRO A 41 -3.43 3.51 11.11
C PRO A 41 -3.92 4.59 10.14
N ILE A 42 -4.69 5.54 10.66
CA ILE A 42 -5.04 6.77 9.92
C ILE A 42 -3.74 7.52 9.61
N GLY A 43 -3.57 7.94 8.37
CA GLY A 43 -2.35 8.63 7.95
C GLY A 43 -2.11 8.62 6.45
N THR A 44 -1.02 9.28 6.07
CA THR A 44 -0.55 9.34 4.69
C THR A 44 0.35 8.14 4.38
N TYR A 45 0.07 7.47 3.27
CA TYR A 45 0.86 6.36 2.75
C TYR A 45 1.26 6.65 1.32
N PHE A 46 2.48 6.29 0.96
CA PHE A 46 3.00 6.45 -0.39
C PHE A 46 2.84 5.16 -1.15
N TYR A 47 2.50 5.24 -2.43
CA TYR A 47 2.35 4.05 -3.27
C TYR A 47 3.28 4.07 -4.47
N PHE A 48 3.64 2.87 -4.91
CA PHE A 48 4.32 2.60 -6.16
C PHE A 48 3.54 1.53 -6.91
N LEU A 49 3.05 1.88 -8.09
CA LEU A 49 2.29 1.01 -8.98
C LEU A 49 3.08 0.77 -10.26
N ASN A 50 3.33 -0.50 -10.57
CA ASN A 50 4.02 -0.91 -11.79
C ASN A 50 3.08 -1.70 -12.70
N LEU A 51 2.88 -1.21 -13.92
CA LEU A 51 2.12 -1.84 -15.00
C LEU A 51 3.10 -2.34 -16.08
N PRO A 52 3.71 -3.54 -15.90
CA PRO A 52 4.72 -4.03 -16.83
C PRO A 52 4.19 -4.21 -18.26
N ASN A 53 2.93 -4.63 -18.41
CA ASN A 53 2.29 -4.82 -19.72
C ASN A 53 2.13 -3.52 -20.50
N GLU A 54 2.05 -2.38 -19.82
CA GLU A 54 1.95 -1.05 -20.43
C GLU A 54 3.27 -0.28 -20.40
N ASN A 55 4.32 -0.84 -19.80
CA ASN A 55 5.57 -0.14 -19.49
C ASN A 55 5.35 1.19 -18.73
N LYS A 56 4.38 1.23 -17.82
CA LYS A 56 4.05 2.42 -17.02
C LYS A 56 4.31 2.21 -15.54
N LYS A 57 4.76 3.28 -14.89
CA LYS A 57 4.95 3.34 -13.45
C LYS A 57 4.25 4.58 -12.92
N TYR A 58 3.51 4.42 -11.82
CA TYR A 58 2.88 5.52 -11.11
C TYR A 58 3.35 5.51 -9.67
N SER A 59 3.46 6.70 -9.12
CA SER A 59 3.68 6.90 -7.69
C SER A 59 2.87 8.09 -7.21
N GLY A 60 2.59 8.10 -5.93
CA GLY A 60 1.82 9.15 -5.30
C GLY A 60 1.62 8.84 -3.83
N TRP A 61 0.67 9.53 -3.24
CA TRP A 61 0.26 9.31 -1.86
C TRP A 61 -1.25 9.16 -1.79
N ILE A 62 -1.69 8.50 -0.74
CA ILE A 62 -3.08 8.40 -0.35
C ILE A 62 -3.18 8.73 1.13
N TYR A 63 -4.36 9.16 1.56
CA TYR A 63 -4.68 9.33 2.97
C TYR A 63 -5.72 8.28 3.37
N ILE A 64 -5.37 7.44 4.34
CA ILE A 64 -6.32 6.49 4.93
C ILE A 64 -7.11 7.22 6.01
N ASN A 65 -8.43 7.16 5.90
CA ASN A 65 -9.39 7.71 6.86
C ASN A 65 -10.54 6.70 7.07
N TYR A 66 -11.10 6.62 8.28
CA TYR A 66 -12.24 5.78 8.66
C TYR A 66 -12.86 6.19 10.00
#